data_AF-A0A822DH90-F1
#
_entry.id   AF-A0A822DH90-F1
#
_cell.length_a   1.000
_cell.length_b   1.000
_cell.length_c   1.000
_cell.angle_alpha   90.00
_cell.angle_beta   90.00
_cell.angle_gamma   90.00
#
_symmetry.space_group_name_H-M   'P 1'
#
loop_
_entity.id
_entity.type
_entity.pdbx_description
1 polymer ?
#
loop_
_entity_poly.entity_id
_entity_poly.type
_entity_poly.pdbx_seq_one_letter_code
_entity_poly.pdbx_strand_id
1 'polypeptide(L)'
;MQLINAGRHGHGHGHHGHGHHGHGGTNHTQCRQAQKFFNQWWPQSALASAFQTLCYRVGATQAWTTLQGLLGVPVTGTLDQATFQALLNNNNHALLVQQLLAGVTTP
;
A
#
# COMPACT_ATOMS: atom_id res chain seq x y z
N MET A 1 -27.17 48.32 17.75
CA MET A 1 -27.20 49.29 16.63
C MET A 1 -25.86 49.23 15.93
N GLN A 2 -25.89 49.24 14.59
CA GLN A 2 -24.83 49.72 13.69
C GLN A 2 -23.55 48.85 13.57
N LEU A 3 -22.95 48.59 12.40
CA LEU A 3 -23.16 49.05 11.02
C LEU A 3 -22.54 48.04 10.04
N ILE A 4 -23.17 47.95 8.88
CA ILE A 4 -22.76 47.22 7.67
C ILE A 4 -21.46 47.82 7.12
N ASN A 5 -20.51 46.98 6.71
CA ASN A 5 -19.48 47.38 5.75
C ASN A 5 -19.55 46.46 4.53
N ALA A 6 -20.19 46.97 3.48
CA ALA A 6 -20.24 46.36 2.16
C ALA A 6 -19.09 46.92 1.33
N GLY A 7 -18.21 46.03 0.88
CA GLY A 7 -17.21 46.26 -0.17
C GLY A 7 -16.52 44.92 -0.41
N ARG A 8 -16.26 44.45 -1.63
CA ARG A 8 -16.20 45.10 -2.93
C ARG A 8 -16.27 43.98 -3.98
N HIS A 9 -16.93 44.30 -5.09
CA HIS A 9 -16.97 43.55 -6.34
C HIS A 9 -15.63 42.87 -6.71
N GLY A 10 -15.71 41.62 -7.19
CA GLY A 10 -14.60 40.90 -7.80
C GLY A 10 -15.04 39.61 -8.47
N HIS A 11 -15.52 39.73 -9.71
CA HIS A 11 -15.48 38.75 -10.79
C HIS A 11 -15.16 37.28 -10.41
N GLY A 12 -16.21 36.45 -10.34
CA GLY A 12 -16.07 35.00 -10.37
C GLY A 12 -15.63 34.55 -11.76
N HIS A 13 -14.34 34.37 -11.96
CA HIS A 13 -13.77 33.66 -13.09
C HIS A 13 -12.73 32.67 -12.59
N GLY A 14 -12.85 31.44 -13.06
CA GLY A 14 -11.86 30.39 -12.88
C GLY A 14 -12.23 29.42 -11.78
N HIS A 15 -13.08 28.46 -12.11
CA HIS A 15 -12.95 27.12 -11.55
C HIS A 15 -11.48 26.69 -11.68
N HIS A 16 -10.70 26.81 -10.61
CA HIS A 16 -9.51 26.00 -10.46
C HIS A 16 -10.01 24.57 -10.27
N GLY A 17 -10.17 23.87 -11.39
CA GLY A 17 -10.14 22.42 -11.43
C GLY A 17 -8.83 21.98 -10.82
N HIS A 18 -8.83 21.74 -9.51
CA HIS A 18 -7.71 21.09 -8.86
C HIS A 18 -7.75 19.65 -9.32
N GLY A 19 -6.71 19.33 -10.09
CA GLY A 19 -6.58 18.13 -10.89
C GLY A 19 -6.95 16.87 -10.13
N HIS A 20 -7.54 15.96 -10.89
CA HIS A 20 -7.63 14.54 -10.61
C HIS A 20 -6.51 14.09 -9.65
N HIS A 21 -6.90 13.74 -8.42
CA HIS A 21 -6.10 12.89 -7.55
C HIS A 21 -6.15 11.47 -8.14
N GLY A 22 -5.54 11.32 -9.31
CA GLY A 22 -5.56 10.10 -10.11
C GLY A 22 -4.69 9.05 -9.45
N HIS A 23 -5.31 8.02 -8.91
CA HIS A 23 -4.89 6.60 -8.94
C HIS A 23 -3.48 6.16 -8.45
N GLY A 24 -2.54 7.06 -8.14
CA GLY A 24 -1.16 6.73 -7.72
C GLY A 24 -0.93 6.81 -6.20
N GLY A 25 -1.78 7.55 -5.46
CA GLY A 25 -1.64 7.75 -4.02
C GLY A 25 -2.06 6.54 -3.18
N THR A 26 -3.07 5.79 -3.64
CA THR A 26 -3.66 4.67 -2.88
C THR A 26 -2.73 3.47 -2.83
N ASN A 27 -2.08 3.12 -3.95
CA ASN A 27 -1.12 2.01 -3.96
C ASN A 27 0.13 2.37 -3.15
N HIS A 28 0.70 3.56 -3.33
CA HIS A 28 1.88 3.99 -2.57
C HIS A 28 1.61 4.04 -1.06
N THR A 29 0.44 4.54 -0.65
CA THR A 29 0.05 4.61 0.77
C THR A 29 -0.16 3.22 1.36
N GLN A 30 -0.84 2.33 0.65
CA GLN A 30 -1.04 0.94 1.08
C GLN A 30 0.28 0.16 1.16
N CYS A 31 1.19 0.35 0.21
CA CYS A 31 2.53 -0.24 0.26
C CYS A 31 3.34 0.24 1.48
N ARG A 32 3.28 1.54 1.79
CA ARG A 32 3.93 2.07 3.00
C ARG A 32 3.31 1.55 4.29
N GLN A 33 1.98 1.39 4.34
CA GLN A 33 1.32 0.81 5.52
C GLN A 33 1.72 -0.66 5.71
N ALA A 34 1.72 -1.46 4.64
CA ALA A 34 2.19 -2.84 4.67
C ALA A 34 3.65 -2.95 5.13
N GLN A 35 4.53 -2.07 4.63
CA GLN A 35 5.92 -2.03 5.08
C GLN A 35 6.05 -1.69 6.57
N LYS A 36 5.28 -0.70 7.07
CA LYS A 36 5.28 -0.38 8.50
C LYS A 36 4.86 -1.58 9.35
N PHE A 37 3.84 -2.32 8.90
CA PHE A 37 3.42 -3.55 9.54
C PHE A 37 4.56 -4.59 9.60
N PHE A 38 5.22 -4.87 8.46
CA PHE A 38 6.36 -5.78 8.45
C PHE A 38 7.48 -5.31 9.37
N ASN A 39 7.80 -4.01 9.39
CA ASN A 39 8.83 -3.47 10.29
C ASN A 39 8.45 -3.55 11.77
N GLN A 40 7.17 -3.61 12.12
CA GLN A 40 6.73 -3.77 13.52
C GLN A 40 6.93 -5.20 14.03
N TRP A 41 6.67 -6.20 13.20
CA TRP A 41 6.74 -7.61 13.60
C TRP A 41 8.08 -8.27 13.25
N TRP A 42 8.70 -7.84 12.15
CA TRP A 42 9.98 -8.32 11.63
C TRP A 42 10.89 -7.13 11.27
N PRO A 43 11.35 -6.37 12.27
CA PRO A 43 12.19 -5.21 12.04
C PRO A 43 13.43 -5.60 11.21
N GLN A 44 13.72 -4.80 10.18
CA GLN A 44 14.88 -4.99 9.29
C GLN A 44 14.92 -6.33 8.54
N SER A 45 13.81 -7.05 8.43
CA SER A 45 13.77 -8.26 7.60
C SER A 45 13.76 -7.94 6.12
N ALA A 46 14.51 -8.71 5.34
CA ALA A 46 14.48 -8.69 3.87
C ALA A 46 13.06 -8.89 3.32
N LEU A 47 12.16 -9.49 4.10
CA LEU A 47 10.74 -9.66 3.79
C LEU A 47 10.02 -8.33 3.58
N ALA A 48 10.28 -7.34 4.44
CA ALA A 48 9.67 -6.01 4.33
C ALA A 48 10.08 -5.33 3.02
N SER A 49 11.38 -5.38 2.68
CA SER A 49 11.93 -4.80 1.45
C SER A 49 11.48 -5.54 0.18
N ALA A 50 11.42 -6.87 0.22
CA ALA A 50 10.95 -7.69 -0.90
C ALA A 50 9.46 -7.44 -1.18
N PHE A 51 8.62 -7.43 -0.14
CA PHE A 51 7.20 -7.12 -0.27
C PHE A 51 6.99 -5.69 -0.79
N GLN A 52 7.74 -4.72 -0.25
CA GLN A 52 7.68 -3.33 -0.72
C GLN A 52 8.01 -3.21 -2.22
N THR A 53 9.06 -3.90 -2.67
CA THR A 53 9.48 -3.91 -4.08
C THR A 53 8.39 -4.48 -4.99
N LEU A 54 7.79 -5.61 -4.60
CA LEU A 54 6.66 -6.20 -5.33
C LEU A 54 5.47 -5.25 -5.34
N CYS A 55 5.11 -4.71 -4.17
CA CYS A 55 3.99 -3.79 -4.00
C CYS A 55 4.09 -2.54 -4.89
N TYR A 56 5.28 -1.96 -5.06
CA TYR A 56 5.47 -0.83 -5.96
C TYR A 56 5.37 -1.18 -7.45
N ARG A 57 5.60 -2.44 -7.81
CA ARG A 57 5.51 -2.89 -9.21
C ARG A 57 4.10 -3.31 -9.60
N VAL A 58 3.46 -4.14 -8.78
CA VAL A 58 2.18 -4.77 -9.11
C VAL A 58 0.98 -4.16 -8.36
N GLY A 59 1.23 -3.26 -7.41
CA GLY A 59 0.22 -2.70 -6.51
C GLY A 59 0.03 -3.52 -5.24
N ALA A 60 -0.59 -2.91 -4.23
CA ALA A 60 -0.72 -3.51 -2.90
C ALA A 60 -1.58 -4.79 -2.91
N THR A 61 -2.71 -4.76 -3.62
CA THR A 61 -3.62 -5.91 -3.68
C THR A 61 -2.96 -7.12 -4.32
N GLN A 62 -2.27 -6.95 -5.45
CA GLN A 62 -1.57 -8.06 -6.09
C GLN A 62 -0.39 -8.56 -5.25
N ALA A 63 0.36 -7.68 -4.59
CA ALA A 63 1.44 -8.10 -3.70
C ALA A 63 0.93 -8.96 -2.52
N TRP A 64 -0.20 -8.58 -1.91
CA TRP A 64 -0.86 -9.40 -0.88
C TRP A 64 -1.36 -10.73 -1.44
N THR A 65 -1.97 -10.72 -2.63
CA THR A 65 -2.41 -11.94 -3.31
C THR A 65 -1.27 -12.91 -3.56
N THR A 66 -0.13 -12.42 -4.06
CA THR A 66 1.07 -13.24 -4.25
C THR A 66 1.53 -13.82 -2.92
N LEU A 67 1.68 -12.98 -1.89
CA LEU A 67 2.12 -13.44 -0.57
C LEU A 67 1.19 -14.51 0.02
N GLN A 68 -0.12 -14.32 -0.09
CA GLN A 68 -1.13 -15.27 0.39
C GLN A 68 -1.05 -16.60 -0.34
N GLY A 69 -0.84 -16.57 -1.66
CA GLY A 69 -0.59 -17.76 -2.46
C GLY A 69 0.65 -18.53 -2.02
N LEU A 70 1.75 -17.81 -1.71
CA LEU A 70 2.99 -18.43 -1.19
C LEU A 70 2.81 -19.02 0.21
N LEU A 71 1.98 -18.40 1.04
CA LEU A 71 1.66 -18.87 2.39
C LEU A 71 0.61 -19.99 2.40
N GLY A 72 -0.03 -20.29 1.27
CA GLY A 72 -1.11 -21.26 1.19
C GLY A 72 -2.37 -20.86 1.95
N VAL A 73 -2.61 -19.55 2.12
CA VAL A 73 -3.81 -19.02 2.80
C VAL A 73 -4.82 -18.46 1.80
N PRO A 74 -6.09 -18.26 2.21
CA PRO A 74 -7.10 -17.65 1.35
C PRO A 74 -6.63 -16.31 0.78
N VAL A 75 -6.80 -16.15 -0.53
CA VAL A 75 -6.42 -14.94 -1.26
C VAL A 75 -7.53 -13.89 -1.11
N THR A 76 -7.27 -12.87 -0.31
CA THR A 76 -8.16 -11.70 -0.12
C THR A 76 -7.60 -10.42 -0.74
N GLY A 77 -6.31 -10.41 -1.10
CA GLY A 77 -5.63 -9.22 -1.63
C GLY A 77 -5.41 -8.13 -0.58
N THR A 78 -5.58 -8.44 0.69
CA THR A 78 -5.35 -7.53 1.83
C THR A 78 -4.72 -8.29 2.98
N LEU A 79 -4.12 -7.58 3.94
CA LEU A 79 -3.69 -8.21 5.19
C LEU A 79 -4.92 -8.63 6.01
N ASP A 80 -5.12 -9.94 6.15
CA ASP A 80 -6.13 -10.54 7.04
C ASP A 80 -5.46 -11.33 8.17
N GLN A 81 -6.21 -11.62 9.24
CA GLN A 81 -5.78 -12.42 10.39
C GLN A 81 -5.16 -13.76 9.96
N ALA A 82 -5.72 -14.45 8.97
CA ALA A 82 -5.16 -15.72 8.47
C ALA A 82 -3.77 -15.53 7.84
N THR A 83 -3.60 -14.44 7.07
CA THR A 83 -2.31 -14.09 6.46
C THR A 83 -1.28 -13.75 7.51
N PHE A 84 -1.69 -13.00 8.54
CA PHE A 84 -0.81 -12.65 9.64
C PHE A 84 -0.35 -13.88 10.44
N GLN A 85 -1.28 -14.77 10.80
CA GLN A 85 -0.95 -16.01 11.49
C GLN A 85 -0.02 -16.90 10.65
N ALA A 86 -0.23 -16.99 9.35
CA ALA A 86 0.68 -17.75 8.48
C ALA A 86 2.08 -17.13 8.43
N LEU A 87 2.21 -15.80 8.40
CA LEU A 87 3.51 -15.13 8.48
C LEU A 87 4.23 -15.38 9.81
N LEU A 88 3.50 -15.37 10.94
CA LEU A 88 4.04 -15.68 12.26
C LEU A 88 4.52 -17.13 12.38
N ASN A 89 3.76 -18.07 11.81
CA ASN A 89 4.11 -19.49 11.85
C ASN A 89 5.15 -19.89 10.79
N ASN A 90 5.42 -19.02 9.80
CA ASN A 90 6.41 -19.28 8.77
C ASN A 90 7.82 -18.91 9.27
N ASN A 91 8.60 -19.92 9.63
CA ASN A 91 10.00 -19.74 10.05
C ASN A 91 10.98 -19.55 8.88
N ASN A 92 10.50 -19.65 7.63
CA ASN A 92 11.31 -19.61 6.42
C ASN A 92 11.10 -18.30 5.63
N HIS A 93 11.25 -17.15 6.31
CA HIS A 93 11.14 -15.84 5.65
C HIS A 93 12.13 -15.67 4.49
N ALA A 94 13.29 -16.34 4.52
CA ALA A 94 14.25 -16.32 3.42
C ALA A 94 13.69 -16.92 2.11
N LEU A 95 12.88 -17.97 2.20
CA LEU A 95 12.22 -18.56 1.03
C LEU A 95 11.11 -17.65 0.50
N LEU A 96 10.32 -17.06 1.40
CA LEU A 96 9.29 -16.07 1.02
C LEU A 96 9.90 -14.86 0.30
N VAL A 97 11.03 -14.34 0.80
CA VAL A 97 11.78 -13.25 0.16
C VAL A 97 12.17 -13.60 -1.27
N GLN A 98 12.75 -14.78 -1.47
CA GLN A 98 13.16 -15.24 -2.81
C GLN A 98 11.95 -15.37 -3.75
N GLN A 99 10.83 -15.90 -3.25
CA GLN A 99 9.63 -16.07 -4.06
C GLN A 99 8.91 -14.76 -4.36
N LEU A 100 8.89 -13.80 -3.43
CA LEU A 100 8.36 -12.45 -3.68
C LEU A 100 9.21 -11.72 -4.73
N LEU A 101 10.54 -11.86 -4.67
CA LEU A 101 11.46 -11.30 -5.66
C LEU A 101 11.38 -12.03 -7.02
N ALA A 102 11.06 -13.33 -7.03
CA ALA A 102 10.80 -14.08 -8.26
C ALA A 102 9.45 -13.69 -8.89
N GLY A 103 8.42 -13.39 -8.08
CA GLY A 103 7.14 -12.88 -8.58
C GLY A 103 7.24 -11.50 -9.26
N VAL A 104 8.34 -10.79 -9.03
CA VAL A 104 8.66 -9.50 -9.69
C VAL A 104 9.16 -9.69 -11.13
N THR A 105 9.63 -10.88 -11.52
CA THR A 105 10.30 -11.10 -12.82
C THR A 105 9.40 -11.64 -13.92
N THR A 106 8.15 -12.00 -13.65
CA THR A 106 7.19 -12.40 -14.69
C THR A 106 6.39 -11.18 -15.19
N PRO A 107 6.58 -10.75 -16.45
CA PRO A 107 5.92 -9.59 -17.05
C PRO A 107 4.42 -9.81 -17.32
#